data_AF-A0A7S0XV50-F1
#
_entry.id   AF-A0A7S0XV50-F1
#
_cell.length_a   1.000
_cell.length_b   1.000
_cell.length_c   1.000
_cell.angle_alpha   90.00
_cell.angle_beta   90.00
_cell.angle_gamma   90.00
#
_symmetry.space_group_name_H-M   'P 1'
#
loop_
_entity.id
_entity.type
_entity.pdbx_description
1 polymer ?
#
loop_
_entity_poly.entity_id
_entity_poly.type
_entity_poly.pdbx_seq_one_letter_code
_entity_poly.pdbx_strand_id
1 'polypeptide(L)'
;RRMTQDEGGGAVRSPSLATFNSEILCEIARHLPAKHIALLSATSRQHKQVLNADDVWKRVCEEAGFKQRSATRTRGSKPWKEVYKANLCIECSGEGRVNINLNGGTDLPNDLVPMCFTCFGKVSKLTFSERTRHVLPRTREKHGKFLVRVLFTKVPMPKCKGKKKKVAASR
;
A
#
# COMPACT_ATOMS: atom_id res chain seq x y z
N ARG A 1 -26.63 66.61 -8.57
CA ARG A 1 -26.72 65.34 -7.81
C ARG A 1 -26.79 64.18 -8.81
N ARG A 2 -25.70 63.44 -9.00
CA ARG A 2 -25.71 62.02 -9.37
C ARG A 2 -24.35 61.46 -8.95
N MET A 3 -24.34 60.83 -7.79
CA MET A 3 -23.22 60.03 -7.30
C MET A 3 -23.30 58.69 -8.02
N THR A 4 -22.28 58.34 -8.79
CA THR A 4 -22.08 57.01 -9.35
C THR A 4 -21.40 56.16 -8.28
N GLN A 5 -22.16 55.28 -7.64
CA GLN A 5 -21.64 54.15 -6.88
C GLN A 5 -21.42 53.00 -7.86
N ASP A 6 -20.16 52.66 -8.11
CA ASP A 6 -19.78 51.50 -8.92
C ASP A 6 -18.62 50.79 -8.21
N GLU A 7 -18.95 50.13 -7.09
CA GLU A 7 -18.07 49.13 -6.47
C GLU A 7 -18.64 47.74 -6.74
N GLY A 8 -18.55 47.33 -8.01
CA GLY A 8 -18.75 45.95 -8.41
C GLY A 8 -17.62 45.08 -7.88
N GLY A 9 -17.76 44.61 -6.64
CA GLY A 9 -16.94 43.56 -6.05
C GLY A 9 -17.09 42.25 -6.84
N GLY A 10 -16.33 42.13 -7.94
CA GLY A 10 -16.25 40.92 -8.73
C GLY A 10 -15.68 39.78 -7.88
N ALA A 11 -16.55 38.87 -7.46
CA ALA A 11 -16.16 37.68 -6.72
C ALA A 11 -15.16 36.89 -7.58
N VAL A 12 -13.88 36.93 -7.18
CA VAL A 12 -12.82 36.12 -7.78
C VAL A 12 -13.19 34.66 -7.52
N ARG A 13 -13.77 34.00 -8.52
CA ARG A 13 -14.09 32.58 -8.44
C ARG A 13 -12.77 31.82 -8.32
N SER A 14 -12.50 31.26 -7.15
CA SER A 14 -11.36 30.36 -6.97
C SER A 14 -11.46 29.21 -7.98
N PRO A 15 -10.37 28.89 -8.69
CA PRO A 15 -10.39 27.80 -9.66
C PRO A 15 -10.81 26.50 -8.98
N SER A 16 -11.80 25.83 -9.57
CA SER A 16 -12.28 24.54 -9.08
C SER A 16 -11.20 23.49 -9.28
N LEU A 17 -11.16 22.49 -8.40
CA LEU A 17 -10.31 21.30 -8.62
C LEU A 17 -10.57 20.64 -9.98
N ALA A 18 -11.76 20.82 -10.55
CA ALA A 18 -12.11 20.33 -11.89
C ALA A 18 -11.35 21.04 -13.04
N THR A 19 -10.75 22.20 -12.79
CA THR A 19 -9.99 22.97 -13.80
C THR A 19 -8.49 22.69 -13.81
N PHE A 20 -7.98 21.84 -12.92
CA PHE A 20 -6.56 21.50 -12.94
C PHE A 20 -6.20 20.75 -14.22
N ASN A 21 -5.10 21.18 -14.85
CA ASN A 21 -4.50 20.47 -15.96
C ASN A 21 -4.20 19.02 -15.52
N SER A 22 -4.39 18.08 -16.45
CA SER A 22 -4.02 16.68 -16.29
C SER A 22 -2.61 16.50 -15.70
N GLU A 23 -1.67 17.38 -16.03
CA GLU A 23 -0.31 17.40 -15.47
C GLU A 23 -0.28 17.61 -13.95
N ILE A 24 -1.06 18.56 -13.44
CA ILE A 24 -1.14 18.86 -12.01
C ILE A 24 -1.79 17.69 -11.26
N LEU A 25 -2.82 17.06 -11.84
CA LEU A 25 -3.43 15.86 -11.27
C LEU A 25 -2.45 14.69 -11.23
N CYS A 26 -1.62 14.53 -12.26
CA CYS A 26 -0.54 13.55 -12.25
C CYS A 26 0.51 13.85 -11.18
N GLU A 27 0.86 15.12 -10.97
CA GLU A 27 1.79 15.54 -9.91
C GLU A 27 1.21 15.26 -8.53
N ILE A 28 -0.03 15.67 -8.27
CA ILE A 28 -0.72 15.42 -7.00
C ILE A 28 -0.80 13.91 -6.73
N ALA A 29 -1.12 13.09 -7.74
CA ALA A 29 -1.21 11.64 -7.59
C ALA A 29 0.11 10.99 -7.16
N ARG A 30 1.27 11.58 -7.49
CA ARG A 30 2.59 11.07 -7.07
C ARG A 30 2.82 11.19 -5.58
N HIS A 31 2.38 12.30 -4.99
CA HIS A 31 2.57 12.57 -3.56
C HIS A 31 1.47 11.95 -2.67
N LEU A 32 0.45 11.35 -3.28
CA LEU A 32 -0.69 10.81 -2.55
C LEU A 32 -0.60 9.28 -2.36
N PRO A 33 -0.94 8.77 -1.15
CA PRO A 33 -1.16 7.35 -0.95
C PRO A 33 -2.27 6.81 -1.87
N ALA A 34 -2.17 5.54 -2.27
CA ALA A 34 -3.14 4.80 -3.08
C ALA A 34 -4.62 5.10 -2.75
N LYS A 35 -4.94 5.09 -1.45
CA LYS A 35 -6.29 5.34 -0.93
C LYS A 35 -6.80 6.73 -1.30
N HIS A 36 -5.93 7.74 -1.31
CA HIS A 36 -6.30 9.12 -1.65
C HIS A 36 -6.43 9.29 -3.16
N ILE A 37 -5.63 8.58 -3.97
CA ILE A 37 -5.79 8.54 -5.43
C ILE A 37 -7.17 7.98 -5.82
N ALA A 38 -7.63 6.92 -5.13
CA ALA A 38 -8.97 6.37 -5.35
C ALA A 38 -10.07 7.40 -5.04
N LEU A 39 -9.95 8.13 -3.93
CA LEU A 39 -10.87 9.22 -3.59
C LEU A 39 -10.85 10.32 -4.64
N LEU A 40 -9.67 10.77 -5.07
CA LEU A 40 -9.52 11.80 -6.11
C LEU A 40 -10.17 11.35 -7.42
N SER A 41 -10.03 10.08 -7.80
CA SER A 41 -10.67 9.53 -9.00
C SER A 41 -12.20 9.51 -8.95
N ALA A 42 -12.80 9.56 -7.76
CA ALA A 42 -14.26 9.59 -7.58
C ALA A 42 -14.85 11.00 -7.68
N THR A 43 -14.02 12.05 -7.63
CA THR A 43 -14.50 13.44 -7.57
C THR A 43 -14.99 13.99 -8.92
N SER A 44 -14.44 13.53 -10.05
CA SER A 44 -14.88 13.95 -11.39
C SER A 44 -14.55 12.91 -12.47
N ARG A 45 -15.29 12.94 -13.59
CA ARG A 45 -15.02 12.07 -14.75
C ARG A 45 -13.63 12.32 -15.34
N GLN A 46 -13.20 13.58 -15.39
CA GLN A 46 -11.87 13.97 -15.85
C GLN A 46 -10.77 13.39 -14.94
N HIS A 47 -10.91 13.51 -13.62
CA HIS A 47 -9.96 12.92 -12.68
C HIS A 47 -9.91 11.41 -12.82
N LYS A 48 -11.07 10.76 -12.97
CA LYS A 48 -11.13 9.32 -13.24
C LYS A 48 -10.39 8.94 -14.52
N GLN A 49 -10.51 9.71 -15.59
CA GLN A 49 -9.84 9.42 -16.86
C GLN A 49 -8.31 9.57 -16.73
N VAL A 50 -7.84 10.69 -16.17
CA VAL A 50 -6.41 10.95 -15.97
C VAL A 50 -5.79 9.91 -15.02
N LEU A 51 -6.41 9.66 -13.87
CA LEU A 51 -5.89 8.71 -12.86
C LEU A 51 -6.05 7.23 -13.25
N ASN A 52 -6.73 6.91 -14.34
CA ASN A 52 -6.76 5.57 -14.90
C ASN A 52 -5.80 5.39 -16.08
N ALA A 53 -5.12 6.44 -16.53
CA ALA A 53 -4.08 6.32 -17.54
C ALA A 53 -2.89 5.53 -16.98
N ASP A 54 -2.42 4.53 -17.74
CA ASP A 54 -1.38 3.60 -17.28
C ASP A 54 -0.03 4.31 -17.06
N ASP A 55 0.27 5.33 -17.88
CA ASP A 55 1.48 6.16 -17.77
C ASP A 55 1.60 6.88 -16.42
N VAL A 56 0.47 7.25 -15.81
CA VAL A 56 0.46 7.86 -14.48
C VAL A 56 0.93 6.84 -13.44
N TRP A 57 0.37 5.63 -13.49
CA TRP A 57 0.76 4.55 -12.57
C TRP A 57 2.19 4.07 -12.82
N LYS A 58 2.67 4.11 -14.06
CA LYS A 58 4.06 3.81 -14.40
C LYS A 58 5.02 4.73 -13.65
N ARG A 59 4.83 6.05 -13.77
CA ARG A 59 5.67 7.04 -13.07
C ARG A 59 5.60 6.87 -11.55
N VAL A 60 4.40 6.71 -10.99
CA VAL A 60 4.20 6.46 -9.56
C VAL A 60 4.96 5.21 -9.09
N CYS A 61 4.96 4.14 -9.88
CA CYS A 61 5.71 2.93 -9.58
C CYS A 61 7.23 3.17 -9.67
N GLU A 62 7.70 3.83 -10.72
CA GLU A 62 9.12 4.11 -10.94
C GLU A 62 9.72 4.95 -9.80
N GLU A 63 9.02 6.00 -9.36
CA GLU A 63 9.42 6.86 -8.24
C GLU A 63 9.43 6.10 -6.90
N ALA A 64 8.47 5.19 -6.68
CA ALA A 64 8.46 4.31 -5.52
C ALA A 64 9.53 3.20 -5.60
N GLY A 65 10.27 3.11 -6.72
CA GLY A 65 11.26 2.06 -6.99
C GLY A 65 10.64 0.68 -7.29
N PHE A 66 9.34 0.63 -7.60
CA PHE A 66 8.65 -0.59 -7.98
C PHE A 66 9.02 -0.96 -9.41
N LYS A 67 9.54 -2.18 -9.56
CA LYS A 67 9.92 -2.73 -10.86
C LYS A 67 8.87 -3.71 -11.34
N GLN A 68 8.49 -3.59 -12.60
CA GLN A 68 7.74 -4.63 -13.26
C GLN A 68 8.65 -5.86 -13.40
N ARG A 69 8.26 -7.00 -12.83
CA ARG A 69 8.94 -8.27 -13.11
C ARG A 69 8.80 -8.53 -14.60
N SER A 70 9.88 -8.96 -15.26
CA SER A 70 9.94 -9.02 -16.72
C SER A 70 8.70 -9.72 -17.28
N ALA A 71 8.10 -9.11 -18.30
CA ALA A 71 7.03 -9.72 -19.05
C ALA A 71 7.54 -11.07 -19.57
N THR A 72 6.92 -12.15 -19.15
CA THR A 72 7.16 -13.43 -19.81
C THR A 72 6.62 -13.32 -21.23
N ARG A 73 7.33 -13.92 -22.19
CA ARG A 73 7.06 -13.83 -23.64
C ARG A 73 5.60 -14.09 -24.02
N THR A 74 4.84 -14.80 -23.17
CA THR A 74 3.45 -15.20 -23.38
C THR A 74 2.40 -14.34 -22.64
N ARG A 75 2.77 -13.54 -21.64
CA ARG A 75 1.79 -12.80 -20.80
C ARG A 75 1.80 -11.28 -20.94
N GLY A 76 2.76 -10.72 -21.67
CA GLY A 76 2.88 -9.26 -21.83
C GLY A 76 3.17 -8.53 -20.51
N SER A 77 3.26 -7.20 -20.59
CA SER A 77 3.39 -6.34 -19.41
C SER A 77 2.05 -6.23 -18.69
N LYS A 78 2.05 -6.40 -17.37
CA LYS A 78 0.88 -6.08 -16.54
C LYS A 78 0.60 -4.57 -16.56
N PRO A 79 -0.66 -4.13 -16.44
CA PRO A 79 -0.96 -2.73 -16.19
C PRO A 79 -0.22 -2.23 -14.94
N TRP A 80 0.37 -1.04 -15.01
CA TRP A 80 1.15 -0.48 -13.90
C TRP A 80 0.33 -0.27 -12.65
N LYS A 81 -0.97 0.00 -12.81
CA LYS A 81 -1.91 0.05 -11.67
C LYS A 81 -1.96 -1.27 -10.89
N GLU A 82 -1.84 -2.41 -11.56
CA GLU A 82 -1.77 -3.72 -10.90
C GLU A 82 -0.41 -3.95 -10.26
N VAL A 83 0.67 -3.53 -10.92
CA VAL A 83 2.03 -3.57 -10.35
C VAL A 83 2.08 -2.78 -9.05
N TYR A 84 1.53 -1.57 -9.04
CA TYR A 84 1.42 -0.74 -7.85
C TYR A 84 0.68 -1.46 -6.72
N LYS A 85 -0.54 -1.94 -6.99
CA LYS A 85 -1.35 -2.67 -6.00
C LYS A 85 -0.62 -3.91 -5.45
N ALA A 86 0.14 -4.61 -6.29
CA ALA A 86 0.91 -5.78 -5.89
C ALA A 86 2.11 -5.47 -4.98
N ASN A 87 2.52 -4.20 -4.85
CA ASN A 87 3.60 -3.75 -3.97
C ASN A 87 3.11 -3.02 -2.72
N LEU A 88 1.79 -2.86 -2.51
CA LEU A 88 1.26 -2.24 -1.30
C LEU A 88 1.16 -3.24 -0.16
N CYS A 89 1.53 -2.82 1.05
CA CYS A 89 1.30 -3.57 2.28
C CYS A 89 -0.16 -4.03 2.36
N ILE A 90 -0.36 -5.34 2.42
CA ILE A 90 -1.70 -5.95 2.45
C ILE A 90 -2.55 -5.46 3.63
N GLU A 91 -1.93 -5.11 4.75
CA GLU A 91 -2.63 -4.74 5.98
C GLU A 91 -3.01 -3.26 6.06
N CYS A 92 -2.08 -2.37 5.74
CA CYS A 92 -2.29 -0.92 5.90
C CYS A 92 -2.43 -0.16 4.59
N SER A 93 -2.25 -0.83 3.44
CA SER A 93 -2.21 -0.23 2.10
C SER A 93 -1.12 0.84 1.93
N GLY A 94 -0.15 0.90 2.86
CA GLY A 94 1.08 1.67 2.70
C GLY A 94 2.08 0.91 1.83
N GLU A 95 3.32 1.37 1.80
CA GLU A 95 4.35 0.75 0.97
C GLU A 95 4.80 -0.61 1.52
N GLY A 96 4.73 -1.65 0.68
CA GLY A 96 5.25 -2.98 0.99
C GLY A 96 6.75 -3.05 0.74
N ARG A 97 7.52 -3.27 1.79
CA ARG A 97 9.00 -3.39 1.73
C ARG A 97 9.48 -4.83 1.96
N VAL A 98 8.64 -5.67 2.56
CA VAL A 98 8.93 -7.07 2.88
C VAL A 98 7.96 -7.94 2.08
N ASN A 99 8.47 -8.79 1.20
CA ASN A 99 7.67 -9.76 0.46
C ASN A 99 7.71 -11.12 1.16
N ILE A 100 6.58 -11.55 1.72
CA ILE A 100 6.45 -12.86 2.35
C ILE A 100 5.98 -13.85 1.30
N ASN A 101 6.80 -14.86 0.99
CA ASN A 101 6.37 -15.98 0.15
C ASN A 101 5.49 -16.94 0.95
N LEU A 102 4.20 -17.01 0.59
CA LEU A 102 3.21 -17.89 1.20
C LEU A 102 3.30 -19.36 0.74
N ASN A 103 4.16 -19.69 -0.22
CA ASN A 103 4.15 -21.02 -0.84
C ASN A 103 5.38 -21.87 -0.53
N GLY A 104 5.84 -21.82 0.72
CA GLY A 104 6.79 -22.81 1.28
C GLY A 104 8.15 -22.91 0.58
N GLY A 105 8.47 -22.04 -0.38
CA GLY A 105 9.67 -22.12 -1.21
C GLY A 105 9.43 -22.37 -2.71
N THR A 106 8.17 -22.47 -3.17
CA THR A 106 7.86 -22.39 -4.61
C THR A 106 7.73 -20.92 -5.02
N ASP A 107 8.41 -20.54 -6.10
CA ASP A 107 8.45 -19.15 -6.61
C ASP A 107 7.25 -18.84 -7.54
N LEU A 108 6.06 -19.22 -7.10
CA LEU A 108 4.85 -18.85 -7.81
C LEU A 108 4.57 -17.35 -7.56
N PRO A 109 4.44 -16.53 -8.61
CA PRO A 109 4.37 -15.07 -8.48
C PRO A 109 3.09 -14.54 -7.81
N ASN A 110 2.08 -15.40 -7.60
CA ASN A 110 0.82 -15.02 -6.98
C ASN A 110 0.84 -15.15 -5.44
N ASP A 111 1.92 -15.68 -4.87
CA ASP A 111 1.99 -16.03 -3.44
C ASP A 111 2.89 -15.10 -2.62
N LEU A 112 3.39 -14.04 -3.23
CA LEU A 112 4.12 -13.00 -2.52
C LEU A 112 3.14 -12.01 -1.91
N VAL A 113 3.20 -11.91 -0.58
CA VAL A 113 2.43 -10.94 0.19
C VAL A 113 3.34 -9.78 0.59
N PRO A 114 3.17 -8.59 -0.01
CA PRO A 114 3.86 -7.38 0.42
C PRO A 114 3.38 -6.90 1.80
N MET A 115 4.33 -6.52 2.64
CA MET A 115 4.11 -5.96 3.98
C MET A 115 5.07 -4.80 4.25
N CYS A 116 4.63 -3.79 5.00
CA CYS A 116 5.52 -2.73 5.50
C CYS A 116 6.26 -3.21 6.76
N PHE A 117 7.38 -2.57 7.09
CA PHE A 117 8.17 -2.91 8.29
C PHE A 117 7.37 -2.77 9.59
N THR A 118 6.46 -1.80 9.68
CA THR A 118 5.64 -1.60 10.86
C THR A 118 4.67 -2.77 11.08
N CYS A 119 3.95 -3.19 10.04
CA CYS A 119 3.04 -4.33 10.11
C CYS A 119 3.82 -5.64 10.34
N PHE A 120 4.94 -5.82 9.64
CA PHE A 120 5.81 -6.99 9.82
C PHE A 120 6.38 -7.06 11.26
N GLY A 121 6.85 -5.93 11.78
CA GLY A 121 7.41 -5.83 13.14
C GLY A 121 6.39 -6.05 14.25
N LYS A 122 5.11 -5.71 14.02
CA LYS A 122 4.01 -6.08 14.93
C LYS A 122 3.83 -7.59 14.99
N VAL A 123 3.82 -8.26 13.84
CA VAL A 123 3.72 -9.73 13.76
C VAL A 123 4.90 -10.39 14.46
N SER A 124 6.13 -9.96 14.15
CA SER A 124 7.35 -10.63 14.63
C SER A 124 7.53 -10.60 16.14
N LYS A 125 6.91 -9.63 16.84
CA LYS A 125 7.00 -9.49 18.30
C LYS A 125 5.95 -10.31 19.07
N LEU A 126 4.93 -10.82 18.41
CA LEU A 126 3.81 -11.49 19.06
C LEU A 126 3.98 -13.00 19.12
N THR A 127 3.29 -13.61 20.08
CA THR A 127 3.21 -15.07 20.21
C THR A 127 2.37 -15.67 19.08
N PHE A 128 2.46 -16.99 18.91
CA PHE A 128 1.75 -17.70 17.86
C PHE A 128 0.22 -17.50 17.90
N SER A 129 -0.38 -17.64 19.09
CA SER A 129 -1.83 -17.51 19.29
C SER A 129 -2.31 -16.09 18.94
N GLU A 130 -1.51 -15.08 19.28
CA GLU A 130 -1.82 -13.68 18.98
C GLU A 130 -1.72 -13.37 17.49
N ARG A 131 -0.70 -13.90 16.80
CA ARG A 131 -0.53 -13.73 15.35
C ARG A 131 -1.74 -14.27 14.59
N THR A 132 -2.22 -15.46 14.93
CA THR A 132 -3.33 -16.10 14.23
C THR A 132 -4.70 -15.47 14.51
N ARG A 133 -4.90 -14.93 15.73
CA ARG A 133 -6.17 -14.29 16.11
C ARG A 133 -6.27 -12.84 15.70
N HIS A 134 -5.22 -12.05 15.92
CA HIS A 134 -5.33 -10.58 15.95
C HIS A 134 -4.54 -9.88 14.85
N VAL A 135 -3.60 -10.56 14.21
CA VAL A 135 -2.68 -9.91 13.27
C VAL A 135 -2.82 -10.51 11.89
N LEU A 136 -2.81 -9.63 10.90
CA LEU A 136 -3.04 -9.94 9.50
C LEU A 136 -4.48 -10.29 9.09
N PRO A 137 -5.50 -9.55 9.56
CA PRO A 137 -6.90 -9.83 9.19
C PRO A 137 -7.10 -9.85 7.67
N ARG A 138 -6.53 -8.90 6.93
CA ARG A 138 -6.70 -8.82 5.47
C ARG A 138 -5.96 -9.94 4.74
N THR A 139 -4.76 -10.28 5.20
CA THR A 139 -4.04 -11.44 4.66
C THR A 139 -4.80 -12.74 4.94
N ARG A 140 -5.37 -12.87 6.14
CA ARG A 140 -6.14 -14.06 6.55
C ARG A 140 -7.43 -14.18 5.73
N GLU A 141 -8.13 -13.09 5.51
CA GLU A 141 -9.31 -13.04 4.64
C GLU A 141 -8.97 -13.50 3.22
N LYS A 142 -7.84 -13.03 2.67
CA LYS A 142 -7.42 -13.36 1.31
C LYS A 142 -6.87 -14.77 1.13
N HIS A 143 -6.13 -15.30 2.11
CA HIS A 143 -5.34 -16.55 1.96
C HIS A 143 -5.76 -17.69 2.90
N GLY A 144 -6.68 -17.44 3.84
CA GLY A 144 -7.26 -18.47 4.70
C GLY A 144 -6.26 -19.25 5.56
N LYS A 145 -6.44 -20.58 5.63
CA LYS A 145 -5.65 -21.49 6.48
C LYS A 145 -4.17 -21.60 6.06
N PHE A 146 -3.84 -21.35 4.79
CA PHE A 146 -2.46 -21.43 4.28
C PHE A 146 -1.53 -20.41 4.94
N LEU A 147 -2.05 -19.22 5.26
CA LEU A 147 -1.31 -18.16 5.92
C LEU A 147 -0.65 -18.63 7.23
N VAL A 148 -1.38 -19.42 8.01
CA VAL A 148 -0.94 -19.87 9.33
C VAL A 148 0.35 -20.68 9.23
N ARG A 149 0.40 -21.64 8.28
CA ARG A 149 1.57 -22.51 8.05
C ARG A 149 2.82 -21.71 7.67
N VAL A 150 2.66 -20.64 6.90
CA VAL A 150 3.76 -19.81 6.41
C VAL A 150 4.30 -18.91 7.49
N LEU A 151 3.42 -18.29 8.27
CA LEU A 151 3.84 -17.40 9.35
C LEU A 151 4.77 -18.11 10.33
N PHE A 152 4.58 -19.42 10.55
CA PHE A 152 5.50 -20.23 11.36
C PHE A 152 6.91 -20.35 10.78
N THR A 153 7.02 -20.53 9.46
CA THR A 153 8.30 -20.86 8.81
C THR A 153 9.08 -19.63 8.38
N LYS A 154 8.39 -18.52 8.07
CA LYS A 154 8.99 -17.34 7.45
C LYS A 154 9.07 -16.12 8.38
N VAL A 155 8.22 -16.03 9.40
CA VAL A 155 8.27 -14.89 10.35
C VAL A 155 8.89 -15.35 11.66
N PRO A 156 10.13 -14.92 11.98
CA PRO A 156 10.81 -15.39 13.18
C PRO A 156 9.97 -15.12 14.42
N MET A 157 9.91 -16.11 15.31
CA MET A 157 9.30 -15.97 16.63
C MET A 157 10.19 -15.06 17.50
N PRO A 158 9.61 -14.20 18.35
CA PRO A 158 10.42 -13.47 19.31
C PRO A 158 11.13 -14.50 20.19
N LYS A 159 12.45 -14.35 20.37
CA LYS A 159 13.19 -15.22 21.30
C LYS A 159 12.53 -15.07 22.67
N CYS A 160 11.95 -16.15 23.19
CA CYS A 160 11.51 -16.18 24.58
C CYS A 160 12.74 -15.82 25.40
N LYS A 161 12.75 -14.62 26.01
CA LYS A 161 13.76 -14.28 27.02
C LYS A 161 13.50 -15.27 28.14
N GLY A 162 14.23 -16.38 28.13
CA GLY A 162 14.14 -17.38 29.17
C GLY A 162 14.24 -16.64 30.49
N LYS A 163 13.20 -16.73 31.33
CA LYS A 163 13.29 -16.26 32.70
C LYS A 163 14.54 -16.96 33.23
N LYS A 164 15.64 -16.21 33.44
CA LYS A 164 16.81 -16.76 34.13
C LYS A 164 16.24 -17.29 35.44
N LYS A 165 16.13 -18.61 35.59
CA LYS A 165 15.82 -19.21 36.88
C LYS A 165 16.88 -18.63 37.81
N LYS A 166 16.46 -17.81 38.79
CA LYS A 166 17.32 -17.46 39.91
C LYS A 166 17.71 -18.80 40.52
N VAL A 167 18.93 -19.25 40.25
CA VAL A 167 19.51 -20.36 41.00
C VAL A 167 19.60 -19.82 42.42
N ALA A 168 18.72 -20.29 43.29
CA ALA A 168 18.82 -19.99 44.71
C ALA A 168 20.18 -20.53 45.15
N ALA A 169 21.06 -19.64 45.61
CA ALA A 169 22.29 -20.05 46.23
C ALA A 169 21.92 -20.73 47.55
N SER A 170 21.93 -22.07 47.56
CA SER A 170 21.93 -22.83 48.82
C SER A 170 23.22 -22.48 49.56
N ARG A 171 23.07 -21.91 50.75
CA ARG A 171 24.11 -21.83 51.78
C ARG A 171 23.89 -22.97 52.77
#